data_AF-A0A1F1Q7C0-F1
#
_entry.id   AF-A0A1F1Q7C0-F1
#
_cell.length_a   1.000
_cell.length_b   1.000
_cell.length_c   1.000
_cell.angle_alpha   90.00
_cell.angle_beta   90.00
_cell.angle_gamma   90.00
#
_symmetry.space_group_name_H-M   'P 1'
#
loop_
_entity.id
_entity.type
_entity.pdbx_description
1 polymer ?
#
loop_
_entity_poly.entity_id
_entity_poly.type
_entity_poly.pdbx_seq_one_letter_code
_entity_poly.pdbx_strand_id
1 'polypeptide(L)'
;MPQPDDPKTRTPVEIDDTEDRMGSVRELDFSDRQDEREGRAGDERPAQEVAQEYPPERVAESGMTGGEALSDSLHEDNVTLDDLSPDTLYDQTGARDPHEPGAGDPADKTLRRVQEHEIGGGIGLDEAELARSAPLDGEPWTDEVSPIDEDDERS
;
A
#
# COMPACT_ATOMS: atom_id res chain seq x y z
N MET A 1 -40.42 -25.20 9.69
CA MET A 1 -39.24 -25.48 8.85
C MET A 1 -38.46 -24.17 8.74
N PRO A 2 -37.27 -24.06 9.35
CA PRO A 2 -36.42 -22.88 9.24
C PRO A 2 -35.84 -22.81 7.81
N GLN A 3 -35.85 -21.63 7.20
CA GLN A 3 -35.26 -21.39 5.88
C GLN A 3 -33.73 -21.38 5.97
N PRO A 4 -33.02 -21.86 4.93
CA PRO A 4 -31.55 -22.03 4.95
C PRO A 4 -30.73 -20.75 4.94
N ASP A 5 -31.37 -19.56 4.92
CA ASP A 5 -30.70 -18.26 4.75
C ASP A 5 -30.82 -17.36 6.00
N ASP A 6 -30.65 -17.92 7.20
CA ASP A 6 -30.55 -17.14 8.43
C ASP A 6 -29.07 -16.78 8.68
N PRO A 7 -28.66 -15.50 8.62
CA PRO A 7 -27.25 -15.09 8.72
C PRO A 7 -26.61 -15.40 10.09
N LYS A 8 -27.40 -15.85 11.07
CA LYS A 8 -26.96 -16.17 12.44
C LYS A 8 -26.38 -17.58 12.61
N THR A 9 -26.34 -18.40 11.55
CA THR A 9 -25.93 -19.82 11.63
C THR A 9 -24.68 -20.17 10.82
N ARG A 10 -23.94 -19.20 10.27
CA ARG A 10 -22.62 -19.49 9.69
C ARG A 10 -21.62 -19.75 10.83
N THR A 11 -21.26 -21.01 11.04
CA THR A 11 -20.00 -21.36 11.72
C THR A 11 -18.86 -20.68 10.97
N PRO A 12 -17.94 -19.97 11.67
CA PRO A 12 -16.77 -19.38 11.03
C PRO A 12 -16.00 -20.49 10.28
N VAL A 13 -15.73 -20.26 9.00
CA VAL A 13 -14.82 -21.13 8.22
C VAL A 13 -13.40 -20.85 8.72
N GLU A 14 -12.61 -21.90 8.90
CA GLU A 14 -11.19 -21.73 9.24
C GLU A 14 -10.47 -21.11 8.04
N ILE A 15 -9.67 -20.07 8.29
CA ILE A 15 -8.87 -19.41 7.26
C ILE A 15 -7.63 -20.28 7.04
N ASP A 16 -7.64 -21.12 6.01
CA ASP A 16 -6.55 -22.08 5.76
C ASP A 16 -5.56 -21.63 4.68
N ASP A 17 -6.00 -20.74 3.77
CA ASP A 17 -5.16 -20.19 2.72
C ASP A 17 -5.09 -18.65 2.71
N THR A 18 -4.39 -18.12 1.72
CA THR A 18 -4.22 -16.67 1.55
C THR A 18 -5.46 -16.03 0.92
N GLU A 19 -6.26 -16.78 0.14
CA GLU A 19 -7.48 -16.28 -0.48
C GLU A 19 -8.61 -16.15 0.55
N ASP A 20 -8.71 -17.03 1.52
CA ASP A 20 -9.63 -16.90 2.65
C ASP A 20 -9.30 -15.70 3.53
N ARG A 21 -8.01 -15.34 3.60
CA ARG A 21 -7.51 -14.21 4.40
C ARG A 21 -7.59 -12.88 3.68
N MET A 22 -7.24 -12.86 2.40
CA MET A 22 -7.07 -11.63 1.61
C MET A 22 -8.05 -11.53 0.44
N GLY A 23 -8.89 -12.54 0.21
CA GLY A 23 -9.69 -12.72 -0.99
C GLY A 23 -8.86 -13.09 -2.23
N SER A 24 -9.54 -13.36 -3.34
CA SER A 24 -8.88 -13.52 -4.64
C SER A 24 -8.23 -12.21 -5.05
N VAL A 25 -6.90 -12.16 -5.09
CA VAL A 25 -6.13 -11.03 -5.60
C VAL A 25 -5.61 -11.36 -6.99
N ARG A 26 -5.72 -10.41 -7.92
CA ARG A 26 -5.12 -10.57 -9.25
C ARG A 26 -3.60 -10.51 -9.12
N GLU A 27 -2.93 -11.61 -9.46
CA GLU A 27 -1.47 -11.65 -9.46
C GLU A 27 -0.89 -10.68 -10.51
N LEU A 28 0.21 -10.03 -10.15
CA LEU A 28 1.00 -9.24 -11.09
C LEU A 28 1.78 -10.18 -12.00
N ASP A 29 1.56 -10.09 -13.30
CA ASP A 29 2.27 -10.89 -14.29
C ASP A 29 3.58 -10.19 -14.68
N PHE A 30 4.70 -10.71 -14.18
CA PHE A 30 6.04 -10.26 -14.52
C PHE A 30 6.69 -11.09 -15.64
N SER A 31 5.92 -11.89 -16.36
CA SER A 31 6.48 -12.69 -17.45
C SER A 31 6.91 -11.78 -18.61
N ASP A 32 8.17 -11.93 -19.04
CA ASP A 32 8.73 -11.22 -20.21
C ASP A 32 7.91 -11.43 -21.50
N ARG A 33 6.99 -12.40 -21.53
CA ARG A 33 6.12 -12.70 -22.67
C ARG A 33 4.95 -11.72 -22.79
N GLN A 34 4.54 -11.11 -21.68
CA GLN A 34 3.46 -10.13 -21.62
C GLN A 34 3.99 -8.74 -21.26
N ASP A 35 5.28 -8.63 -20.88
CA ASP A 35 5.93 -7.35 -20.70
C ASP A 35 6.40 -6.81 -22.07
N GLU A 36 5.62 -5.87 -22.63
CA GLU A 36 5.98 -5.16 -23.86
C GLU A 36 7.11 -4.13 -23.64
N ARG A 37 7.52 -3.89 -22.38
CA ARG A 37 8.57 -2.91 -22.06
C ARG A 37 9.94 -3.53 -22.32
N GLU A 38 10.66 -2.96 -23.28
CA GLU A 38 12.04 -3.33 -23.58
C GLU A 38 13.00 -2.38 -22.83
N GLY A 39 13.78 -2.90 -21.88
CA GLY A 39 14.80 -2.10 -21.19
C GLY A 39 15.28 -2.73 -19.88
N ARG A 40 16.50 -2.40 -19.46
CA ARG A 40 17.01 -2.73 -18.13
C ARG A 40 16.68 -1.62 -17.14
N ALA A 41 16.57 -1.96 -15.87
CA ALA A 41 16.45 -0.96 -14.81
C ALA A 41 17.62 0.03 -14.89
N GLY A 42 17.31 1.31 -15.11
CA GLY A 42 18.29 2.38 -15.29
C GLY A 42 18.51 2.84 -16.74
N ASP A 43 17.94 2.15 -17.73
CA ASP A 43 17.95 2.61 -19.12
C ASP A 43 17.05 3.85 -19.27
N GLU A 44 17.47 4.78 -20.15
CA GLU A 44 16.68 5.96 -20.47
C GLU A 44 15.42 5.55 -21.27
N ARG A 45 14.26 6.02 -20.82
CA ARG A 45 12.99 5.73 -21.47
C ARG A 45 12.92 6.35 -22.88
N PRO A 46 12.28 5.69 -23.86
CA PRO A 46 12.06 6.28 -25.17
C PRO A 46 11.36 7.64 -25.08
N ALA A 47 11.88 8.64 -25.79
CA ALA A 47 11.33 10.00 -25.75
C ALA A 47 9.83 10.06 -26.12
N GLN A 48 9.36 9.16 -26.98
CA GLN A 48 7.96 9.07 -27.36
C GLN A 48 7.06 8.57 -26.22
N GLU A 49 7.54 7.67 -25.36
CA GLU A 49 6.79 7.26 -24.16
C GLU A 49 6.74 8.40 -23.15
N VAL A 50 7.88 9.04 -22.91
CA VAL A 50 7.97 10.19 -21.99
C VAL A 50 7.03 11.30 -22.44
N ALA A 51 6.98 11.62 -23.73
CA ALA A 51 6.08 12.65 -24.27
C ALA A 51 4.59 12.28 -24.20
N GLN A 52 4.25 10.99 -24.22
CA GLN A 52 2.87 10.52 -24.05
C GLN A 52 2.43 10.63 -22.59
N GLU A 53 3.30 10.27 -21.65
CA GLU A 53 3.00 10.32 -20.22
C GLU A 53 3.07 11.74 -19.64
N TYR A 54 3.98 12.55 -20.18
CA TYR A 54 4.19 13.94 -19.81
C TYR A 54 4.05 14.86 -21.03
N PRO A 55 2.80 15.11 -21.50
CA PRO A 55 2.53 16.11 -22.52
C PRO A 55 3.01 17.50 -22.08
N PRO A 56 3.29 18.43 -23.01
CA PRO A 56 3.76 19.78 -22.68
C PRO A 56 2.86 20.54 -21.70
N GLU A 57 1.55 20.32 -21.77
CA GLU A 57 0.55 20.92 -20.90
C GLU A 57 0.74 20.45 -19.44
N ARG A 58 0.85 19.14 -19.21
CA ARG A 58 1.14 18.56 -17.88
C ARG A 58 2.46 19.06 -17.30
N VAL A 59 3.48 19.19 -18.14
CA VAL A 59 4.79 19.71 -17.71
C VAL A 59 4.68 21.18 -17.30
N ALA A 60 3.88 21.98 -18.02
CA ALA A 60 3.67 23.39 -17.71
C ALA A 60 2.86 23.59 -16.42
N GLU A 61 1.89 22.72 -16.16
CA GLU A 61 1.04 22.73 -14.96
C GLU A 61 1.69 22.05 -13.75
N SER A 62 2.87 21.45 -13.92
CA SER A 62 3.52 20.73 -12.82
C SER A 62 3.82 21.66 -11.65
N GLY A 63 3.35 21.26 -10.45
CA GLY A 63 3.47 22.06 -9.24
C GLY A 63 2.52 23.26 -9.17
N MET A 64 1.63 23.44 -10.15
CA MET A 64 0.52 24.38 -10.06
C MET A 64 -0.69 23.71 -9.41
N THR A 65 -1.37 24.47 -8.57
CA THR A 65 -2.71 24.09 -8.09
C THR A 65 -3.76 24.54 -9.09
N GLY A 66 -4.98 24.01 -9.02
CA GLY A 66 -6.05 24.35 -9.96
C GLY A 66 -6.39 25.85 -9.99
N GLY A 67 -6.22 26.57 -8.88
CA GLY A 67 -6.38 28.04 -8.88
C GLY A 67 -5.36 28.79 -9.76
N GLU A 68 -4.23 28.15 -10.07
CA GLU A 68 -3.15 28.68 -10.90
C GLU A 68 -3.18 28.09 -12.31
N ALA A 69 -3.62 26.84 -12.44
CA ALA A 69 -3.86 26.21 -13.73
C ALA A 69 -5.12 26.79 -14.36
N LEU A 70 -4.96 27.58 -15.42
CA LEU A 70 -6.07 28.15 -16.18
C LEU A 70 -6.73 27.11 -17.12
N SER A 71 -6.77 25.83 -16.70
CA SER A 71 -7.27 24.72 -17.50
C SER A 71 -8.80 24.73 -17.57
N ASP A 72 -9.39 24.24 -18.66
CA ASP A 72 -10.83 24.00 -18.73
C ASP A 72 -11.11 22.62 -18.11
N SER A 73 -11.15 22.55 -16.77
CA SER A 73 -11.52 21.31 -16.07
C SER A 73 -13.04 21.21 -15.86
N LEU A 74 -13.55 19.99 -15.64
CA LEU A 74 -14.96 19.80 -15.25
C LEU A 74 -15.28 20.34 -13.85
N HIS A 75 -14.26 20.64 -13.06
CA HIS A 75 -14.37 21.22 -11.73
C HIS A 75 -14.19 22.74 -11.77
N GLU A 76 -14.91 23.43 -10.89
CA GLU A 76 -14.93 24.89 -10.78
C GLU A 76 -13.55 25.50 -10.45
N ASP A 77 -12.65 24.72 -9.88
CA ASP A 77 -11.32 25.09 -9.42
C ASP A 77 -10.19 24.65 -10.36
N ASN A 78 -10.49 24.17 -11.58
CA ASN A 78 -9.48 23.82 -12.59
C ASN A 78 -8.41 22.83 -12.11
N VAL A 79 -8.83 21.83 -11.33
CA VAL A 79 -8.00 20.77 -10.74
C VAL A 79 -6.94 20.25 -11.72
N THR A 80 -5.68 20.28 -11.30
CA THR A 80 -4.57 19.62 -11.99
C THR A 80 -4.38 18.18 -11.52
N LEU A 81 -3.60 17.39 -12.25
CA LEU A 81 -3.23 16.04 -11.82
C LEU A 81 -2.42 16.00 -10.51
N ASP A 82 -1.86 17.14 -10.10
CA ASP A 82 -1.07 17.27 -8.87
C ASP A 82 -1.95 17.67 -7.66
N ASP A 83 -3.21 18.06 -7.89
CA ASP A 83 -4.16 18.41 -6.84
C ASP A 83 -4.80 17.17 -6.21
N LEU A 84 -5.18 17.27 -4.94
CA LEU A 84 -5.90 16.23 -4.20
C LEU A 84 -7.41 16.34 -4.38
N SER A 85 -7.89 16.15 -5.60
CA SER A 85 -9.32 16.11 -5.93
C SER A 85 -9.88 14.68 -5.86
N PRO A 86 -11.19 14.50 -5.65
CA PRO A 86 -11.82 13.18 -5.73
C PRO A 86 -11.49 12.40 -7.02
N ASP A 87 -11.37 13.08 -8.15
CA ASP A 87 -11.12 12.45 -9.46
C ASP A 87 -9.64 12.07 -9.69
N THR A 88 -8.72 12.74 -8.99
CA THR A 88 -7.27 12.45 -9.04
C THR A 88 -6.82 11.51 -7.92
N LEU A 89 -7.66 11.30 -6.91
CA LEU A 89 -7.42 10.35 -5.83
C LEU A 89 -7.67 8.91 -6.29
N TYR A 90 -6.83 8.00 -5.79
CA TYR A 90 -7.07 6.56 -5.93
C TYR A 90 -8.33 6.13 -5.17
N ASP A 91 -9.01 5.10 -5.67
CA ASP A 91 -10.17 4.51 -4.99
C ASP A 91 -9.76 3.90 -3.64
N GLN A 92 -10.22 4.51 -2.55
CA GLN A 92 -9.98 4.05 -1.17
C GLN A 92 -11.18 3.30 -0.57
N THR A 93 -12.16 2.93 -1.38
CA THR A 93 -13.36 2.20 -0.93
C THR A 93 -13.12 0.71 -0.66
N GLY A 94 -11.85 0.31 -0.54
CA GLY A 94 -11.43 -1.07 -0.28
C GLY A 94 -11.26 -1.93 -1.53
N ALA A 95 -11.18 -1.31 -2.72
CA ALA A 95 -10.75 -1.98 -3.95
C ALA A 95 -9.32 -2.53 -3.76
N ARG A 96 -9.08 -3.78 -4.18
CA ARG A 96 -7.74 -4.39 -4.09
C ARG A 96 -6.92 -4.19 -5.36
N ASP A 97 -7.58 -3.84 -6.46
CA ASP A 97 -6.94 -3.48 -7.72
C ASP A 97 -7.68 -2.34 -8.45
N PRO A 98 -7.02 -1.63 -9.40
CA PRO A 98 -7.59 -0.46 -10.07
C PRO A 98 -8.86 -0.72 -10.90
N HIS A 99 -9.20 -1.98 -11.18
CA HIS A 99 -10.37 -2.39 -11.95
C HIS A 99 -11.46 -3.05 -11.09
N GLU A 100 -11.20 -3.25 -9.79
CA GLU A 100 -12.18 -3.74 -8.84
C GLU A 100 -12.96 -2.55 -8.24
N PRO A 101 -14.30 -2.57 -8.24
CA PRO A 101 -15.07 -1.62 -7.46
C PRO A 101 -14.90 -1.94 -5.96
N GLY A 102 -14.50 -0.97 -5.14
CA GLY A 102 -14.41 -1.22 -3.71
C GLY A 102 -15.77 -1.44 -3.05
N ALA A 103 -15.76 -2.06 -1.87
CA ALA A 103 -16.95 -2.40 -1.11
C ALA A 103 -17.69 -1.18 -0.50
N GLY A 104 -17.15 0.03 -0.69
CA GLY A 104 -17.70 1.28 -0.16
C GLY A 104 -17.28 1.59 1.27
N ASP A 105 -16.69 0.61 1.97
CA ASP A 105 -16.16 0.76 3.31
C ASP A 105 -14.66 1.09 3.26
N PRO A 106 -14.22 2.19 3.91
CA PRO A 106 -12.80 2.51 3.97
C PRO A 106 -11.99 1.37 4.59
N ALA A 107 -10.92 0.99 3.91
CA ALA A 107 -10.08 -0.15 4.28
C ALA A 107 -9.49 -0.05 5.70
N ASP A 108 -9.36 1.17 6.22
CA ASP A 108 -8.71 1.50 7.50
C ASP A 108 -9.66 1.52 8.72
N LYS A 109 -10.96 1.31 8.52
CA LYS A 109 -11.95 1.48 9.62
C LYS A 109 -12.17 0.25 10.49
N THR A 110 -11.63 -0.91 10.10
CA THR A 110 -11.78 -2.14 10.88
C THR A 110 -10.70 -2.18 11.97
N LEU A 111 -11.02 -1.61 13.13
CA LEU A 111 -10.12 -1.59 14.29
C LEU A 111 -10.37 -2.80 15.20
N ARG A 112 -9.30 -3.46 15.67
CA ARG A 112 -9.34 -4.47 16.73
C ARG A 112 -8.59 -3.94 17.96
N ARG A 113 -9.10 -4.20 19.15
CA ARG A 113 -8.37 -3.96 20.39
C ARG A 113 -7.26 -4.99 20.54
N VAL A 114 -6.02 -4.53 20.56
CA VAL A 114 -4.82 -5.34 20.74
C VAL A 114 -4.29 -5.18 22.16
N GLN A 115 -3.56 -6.17 22.69
CA GLN A 115 -2.82 -6.04 23.94
C GLN A 115 -1.50 -5.27 23.69
N GLU A 116 -0.84 -4.79 24.74
CA GLU A 116 0.38 -3.96 24.64
C GLU A 116 1.47 -4.63 23.80
N HIS A 117 1.68 -5.93 23.97
CA HIS A 117 2.68 -6.72 23.25
C HIS A 117 2.33 -7.02 21.78
N GLU A 118 1.14 -6.64 21.31
CA GLU A 118 0.68 -6.81 19.91
C GLU A 118 0.70 -5.49 19.14
N ILE A 119 1.01 -4.37 19.80
CA ILE A 119 1.08 -3.06 19.14
C ILE A 119 2.42 -2.99 18.38
N GLY A 120 2.36 -2.77 17.07
CA GLY A 120 3.56 -2.67 16.21
C GLY A 120 4.11 -4.04 15.80
N GLY A 121 5.44 -4.19 15.80
CA GLY A 121 6.14 -5.43 15.42
C GLY A 121 6.01 -6.59 16.42
N GLY A 122 5.35 -6.37 17.56
CA GLY A 122 5.18 -7.35 18.61
C GLY A 122 6.39 -7.46 19.55
N ILE A 123 6.67 -8.67 20.02
CA ILE A 123 7.81 -8.97 20.91
C ILE A 123 9.06 -9.17 20.05
N GLY A 124 10.10 -8.37 20.29
CA GLY A 124 11.38 -8.47 19.60
C GLY A 124 12.07 -7.13 19.48
N LEU A 125 13.28 -7.14 18.94
CA LEU A 125 13.96 -5.92 18.51
C LEU A 125 13.21 -5.36 17.29
N ASP A 126 13.00 -4.05 17.26
CA ASP A 126 12.50 -3.40 16.05
C ASP A 126 13.53 -3.49 14.91
N GLU A 127 13.14 -3.10 13.70
CA GLU A 127 14.05 -3.16 12.54
C GLU A 127 15.34 -2.36 12.76
N ALA A 128 15.30 -1.27 13.53
CA ALA A 128 16.46 -0.45 13.81
C ALA A 128 17.43 -1.13 14.79
N GLU A 129 16.92 -1.73 15.87
CA GLU A 129 17.70 -2.50 16.83
C GLU A 129 18.18 -3.84 16.24
N LEU A 130 17.41 -4.47 15.34
CA LEU A 130 17.86 -5.63 14.55
C LEU A 130 18.99 -5.25 13.60
N ALA A 131 18.90 -4.12 12.90
CA ALA A 131 19.96 -3.65 12.01
C ALA A 131 21.27 -3.35 12.77
N ARG A 132 21.18 -2.99 14.06
CA ARG A 132 22.36 -2.80 14.93
C ARG A 132 22.95 -4.12 15.42
N SER A 133 22.11 -5.07 15.81
CA SER A 133 22.54 -6.37 16.36
C SER A 133 22.93 -7.39 15.29
N ALA A 134 22.30 -7.34 14.12
CA ALA A 134 22.54 -8.21 12.97
C ALA A 134 22.56 -7.39 11.66
N PRO A 135 23.57 -6.52 11.47
CA PRO A 135 23.70 -5.72 10.26
C PRO A 135 23.87 -6.58 9.00
N LEU A 136 23.28 -6.15 7.89
CA LEU A 136 23.24 -6.91 6.63
C LEU A 136 24.63 -7.12 6.00
N ASP A 137 25.57 -6.23 6.28
CA ASP A 137 26.96 -6.30 5.83
C ASP A 137 27.87 -7.08 6.81
N GLY A 138 27.33 -7.50 7.96
CA GLY A 138 28.06 -8.22 9.01
C GLY A 138 29.05 -7.37 9.80
N GLU A 139 29.11 -6.05 9.56
CA GLU A 139 30.00 -5.14 10.28
C GLU A 139 29.26 -4.53 11.48
N PRO A 140 29.73 -4.77 12.72
CA PRO A 140 29.04 -4.30 13.92
C PRO A 140 29.04 -2.77 13.98
N TRP A 141 27.89 -2.19 14.33
CA TRP A 141 27.83 -0.78 14.69
C TRP A 141 28.66 -0.52 15.95
N THR A 142 29.27 0.65 16.05
CA THR A 142 30.26 0.99 17.10
C THR A 142 29.66 1.22 18.50
N ASP A 143 28.35 1.07 18.67
CA ASP A 143 27.64 1.36 19.92
C ASP A 143 26.96 0.09 20.45
N GLU A 144 27.02 -0.13 21.76
CA GLU A 144 26.60 -1.36 22.43
C GLU A 144 25.06 -1.37 22.57
N VAL A 145 24.39 -2.33 21.93
CA VAL A 145 22.94 -2.55 22.11
C VAL A 145 22.74 -3.12 23.52
N SER A 146 21.94 -2.46 24.35
CA SER A 146 21.67 -2.95 25.71
C SER A 146 21.01 -4.34 25.63
N PRO A 147 21.48 -5.32 26.43
CA PRO A 147 20.83 -6.61 26.49
C PRO A 147 19.39 -6.42 26.98
N ILE A 148 18.49 -7.23 26.44
CA ILE A 148 17.15 -7.43 27.02
C ILE A 148 17.39 -7.91 28.44
N ASP A 149 16.99 -7.12 29.43
CA ASP A 149 17.02 -7.53 30.83
C ASP A 149 16.19 -8.83 30.96
N GLU A 150 16.85 -9.96 31.22
CA GLU A 150 16.24 -11.24 31.60
C GLU A 150 15.71 -11.20 33.05
N ASP A 151 15.17 -10.06 33.50
CA ASP A 151 14.62 -9.89 34.85
C ASP A 151 13.09 -9.83 34.79
N ASP A 152 12.47 -10.93 34.33
CA ASP A 152 11.05 -11.21 34.59
C ASP A 152 10.82 -12.66 35.10
N GLU A 153 11.82 -13.18 35.80
CA GLU A 153 11.73 -14.42 36.61
C GLU A 153 12.08 -14.09 38.06
N ARG A 154 11.18 -13.33 38.74
CA ARG A 154 10.84 -13.40 40.19
C ARG A 154 10.25 -12.08 40.70
N SER A 155 8.92 -12.02 40.83
CA SER A 155 8.20 -11.87 42.12
C SER A 155 6.72 -11.53 41.89
#